data_AF-A0A261QTX5-F1
#
_entry.id   AF-A0A261QTX5-F1
#
_cell.length_a   1.000
_cell.length_b   1.000
_cell.length_c   1.000
_cell.angle_alpha   90.00
_cell.angle_beta   90.00
_cell.angle_gamma   90.00
#
_symmetry.space_group_name_H-M   'P 1'
#
loop_
_entity.id
_entity.type
_entity.pdbx_description
1 polymer ?
#
loop_
_entity_poly.entity_id
_entity_poly.type
_entity_poly.pdbx_seq_one_letter_code
_entity_poly.pdbx_strand_id
1 'polypeptide(L)'
;MELLSIPVAQWPPQNHDPRRLKVFIHPEVLVQVFDEGNGIYRLTVNLLALGGNGRWQDGISWDRLQEIKDSVGFAGQDAVEVYPAAQDVVNVANMRHLWVMPEKLPFAWRHKP
;
A
#
# COMPACT_ATOMS: atom_id res chain seq x y z
N MET A 1 8.49 11.24 1.59
CA MET A 1 7.70 11.22 2.83
C MET A 1 8.40 10.37 3.87
N GLU A 2 8.43 10.83 5.11
CA GLU A 2 8.95 10.07 6.24
C GLU A 2 7.82 9.23 6.87
N LEU A 3 7.91 7.90 6.75
CA LEU A 3 6.97 6.94 7.33
C LEU A 3 7.60 6.32 8.58
N LEU A 4 6.90 6.37 9.70
CA LEU A 4 7.38 5.79 10.95
C LEU A 4 6.93 4.32 11.05
N SER A 5 7.88 3.41 11.22
CA SER A 5 7.56 1.99 11.44
C SER A 5 7.02 1.78 12.86
N ILE A 6 5.89 1.10 12.96
CA ILE A 6 5.27 0.75 14.24
C ILE A 6 5.74 -0.65 14.68
N PRO A 7 6.38 -0.78 15.86
CA PRO A 7 6.77 -2.08 16.39
C PRO A 7 5.58 -3.02 16.57
N VAL A 8 5.78 -4.32 16.32
CA VAL A 8 4.74 -5.37 16.42
C VAL A 8 4.04 -5.37 17.79
N ALA A 9 4.79 -5.10 18.87
CA ALA A 9 4.25 -5.04 20.23
C ALA A 9 3.19 -3.93 20.44
N GLN A 10 3.12 -2.93 19.55
CA GLN A 10 2.16 -1.84 19.58
C GLN A 10 0.94 -2.10 18.67
N TRP A 11 0.91 -3.23 17.95
CA TRP A 11 -0.21 -3.55 17.06
C TRP A 11 -1.43 -4.01 17.88
N PRO A 12 -2.67 -3.66 17.47
CA PRO A 12 -3.87 -4.14 18.15
C PRO A 12 -3.95 -5.67 18.10
N PRO A 13 -4.05 -6.36 19.25
CA PRO A 13 -4.03 -7.82 19.29
C PRO A 13 -5.25 -8.47 18.62
N GLN A 14 -6.38 -7.75 18.54
CA GLN A 14 -7.60 -8.24 17.90
C GLN A 14 -7.51 -8.30 16.36
N ASN A 15 -6.54 -7.60 15.75
CA ASN A 15 -6.38 -7.50 14.30
C ASN A 15 -5.14 -8.25 13.81
N HIS A 16 -4.80 -9.36 14.48
CA HIS A 16 -3.66 -10.20 14.13
C HIS A 16 -3.90 -10.90 12.79
N ASP A 17 -3.05 -10.60 11.82
CA ASP A 17 -2.94 -11.30 10.55
C ASP A 17 -1.51 -11.86 10.47
N PRO A 18 -1.32 -13.19 10.39
CA PRO A 18 0.02 -13.80 10.36
C PRO A 18 0.83 -13.39 9.13
N ARG A 19 0.20 -12.88 8.07
CA ARG A 19 0.88 -12.39 6.87
C ARG A 19 1.37 -10.96 7.03
N ARG A 20 0.90 -10.21 8.02
CA ARG A 20 1.31 -8.81 8.21
C ARG A 20 2.74 -8.74 8.73
N LEU A 21 3.64 -8.20 7.91
CA LEU A 21 5.05 -8.07 8.22
C LEU A 21 5.40 -6.74 8.88
N LYS A 22 4.80 -5.64 8.38
CA LYS A 22 5.14 -4.29 8.81
C LYS A 22 3.92 -3.38 8.82
N VAL A 23 3.95 -2.40 9.70
CA VAL A 23 2.99 -1.30 9.74
C VAL A 23 3.80 0.00 9.79
N PHE A 24 3.37 0.97 9.00
CA PHE A 24 3.94 2.31 8.96
C PHE A 24 2.83 3.34 9.12
N ILE A 25 3.13 4.42 9.82
CA ILE A 25 2.20 5.54 10.00
C ILE A 25 2.84 6.86 9.55
N HIS A 26 1.99 7.72 9.00
CA HIS A 26 2.19 9.14 8.79
C HIS A 26 0.88 9.85 9.16
N PRO A 27 0.86 11.14 9.55
CA PRO A 27 -0.39 11.86 9.86
C PRO A 27 -1.49 11.74 8.79
N GLU A 28 -1.11 11.53 7.53
CA GLU A 28 -2.05 11.40 6.41
C GLU A 28 -2.40 9.96 6.02
N VAL A 29 -1.56 8.97 6.37
CA VAL A 29 -1.71 7.59 5.87
C VAL A 29 -1.29 6.52 6.88
N LEU A 30 -2.00 5.40 6.85
CA LEU A 30 -1.58 4.14 7.46
C LEU A 30 -1.24 3.15 6.35
N VAL A 31 -0.02 2.62 6.36
CA VAL A 31 0.47 1.64 5.39
C VAL A 31 0.74 0.33 6.10
N GLN A 32 0.23 -0.78 5.57
CA GLN A 32 0.51 -2.12 6.09
C GLN A 32 1.08 -2.99 4.98
N VAL A 33 2.09 -3.79 5.31
CA VAL A 33 2.77 -4.70 4.39
C VAL A 33 2.42 -6.12 4.76
N PHE A 34 1.92 -6.88 3.79
CA PHE A 34 1.56 -8.29 3.93
C PHE A 34 2.41 -9.15 2.99
N ASP A 35 2.81 -10.33 3.47
CA ASP A 35 3.38 -11.40 2.66
C ASP A 35 2.27 -12.28 2.08
N GLU A 36 2.02 -12.19 0.78
CA GLU A 36 1.03 -13.02 0.10
C GLU A 36 1.64 -14.34 -0.43
N GLY A 37 2.90 -14.61 -0.11
CA GLY A 37 3.66 -15.76 -0.57
C GLY A 37 4.29 -15.56 -1.95
N ASN A 38 5.16 -16.48 -2.35
CA ASN A 38 5.86 -16.48 -3.65
C ASN A 38 6.61 -15.17 -3.96
N GLY A 39 7.09 -14.48 -2.93
CA GLY A 39 7.79 -13.19 -3.07
C GLY A 39 6.87 -12.03 -3.45
N ILE A 40 5.54 -12.21 -3.42
CA ILE A 40 4.57 -11.15 -3.65
C ILE A 40 4.23 -10.50 -2.31
N TYR A 41 4.33 -9.18 -2.25
CA TYR A 41 3.91 -8.41 -1.10
C TYR A 41 2.70 -7.55 -1.43
N ARG A 42 1.74 -7.44 -0.52
CA ARG A 42 0.62 -6.51 -0.64
C ARG A 42 0.81 -5.33 0.31
N LEU A 43 0.76 -4.12 -0.24
CA LEU A 43 0.64 -2.89 0.53
C LEU A 43 -0.83 -2.50 0.60
N THR A 44 -1.35 -2.27 1.81
CA THR A 44 -2.61 -1.55 1.99
C THR A 44 -2.30 -0.13 2.41
N VAL A 45 -2.84 0.86 1.70
CA VAL A 45 -2.67 2.28 1.98
C VAL A 45 -4.03 2.86 2.33
N ASN A 46 -4.17 3.34 3.56
CA ASN A 46 -5.40 3.91 4.10
C ASN A 46 -5.17 5.40 4.34
N LEU A 47 -6.03 6.26 3.80
CA LEU A 47 -6.00 7.69 4.11
C LEU A 47 -6.53 7.91 5.54
N LEU A 48 -5.80 8.70 6.33
CA LEU A 48 -6.17 9.10 7.69
C LEU A 48 -6.66 10.56 7.76
N ALA A 49 -6.31 11.39 6.77
CA ALA A 49 -6.67 12.80 6.75
C ALA A 49 -8.12 13.03 6.28
N LEU A 50 -8.92 13.65 7.15
CA LEU A 50 -10.11 14.40 6.74
C LEU A 50 -9.61 15.65 6.00
N GLY A 51 -10.06 15.88 4.76
CA GLY A 51 -9.73 17.10 4.02
C GLY A 51 -10.19 18.35 4.77
N GLY A 52 -9.51 19.48 4.54
CA GLY A 52 -9.72 20.75 5.26
C GLY A 52 -11.12 21.36 5.13
N ASN A 53 -12.00 20.75 4.32
CA ASN A 53 -13.41 21.07 4.13
C ASN A 53 -14.36 20.09 4.87
N GLY A 54 -13.84 19.24 5.77
CA GLY A 54 -14.63 18.20 6.45
C GLY A 54 -15.05 17.04 5.53
N ARG A 55 -14.54 17.01 4.30
CA ARG A 55 -14.73 15.90 3.35
C ARG A 55 -13.44 15.13 3.25
N TRP A 56 -13.49 13.81 3.12
CA TRP A 56 -12.30 13.00 2.83
C TRP A 56 -11.57 13.59 1.61
N GLN A 57 -10.24 13.74 1.68
CA GLN A 57 -9.47 14.02 0.47
C GLN A 57 -9.71 12.87 -0.51
N ASP A 58 -10.27 13.19 -1.66
CA ASP A 58 -10.69 12.18 -2.63
C ASP A 58 -9.46 11.65 -3.37
N GLY A 59 -9.10 10.40 -3.04
CA GLY A 59 -8.06 9.63 -3.73
C GLY A 59 -6.63 9.86 -3.24
N ILE A 60 -5.82 8.79 -3.35
CA ILE A 60 -4.36 8.85 -3.21
C ILE A 60 -3.81 8.95 -4.64
N SER A 61 -3.02 9.99 -4.94
CA SER A 61 -2.45 10.16 -6.28
C SER A 61 -1.44 9.06 -6.61
N TRP A 62 -1.22 8.83 -7.90
CA TRP A 62 -0.22 7.86 -8.35
C TRP A 62 1.18 8.19 -7.83
N ASP A 63 1.61 9.46 -7.92
CA ASP A 63 2.93 9.90 -7.42
C ASP A 63 3.10 9.60 -5.93
N ARG A 64 2.00 9.75 -5.17
CA ARG A 64 1.98 9.48 -3.74
C ARG A 64 2.07 7.99 -3.43
N LEU A 65 1.38 7.14 -4.21
CA LEU A 65 1.51 5.69 -4.11
C LEU A 65 2.94 5.22 -4.42
N GLN A 66 3.56 5.80 -5.45
CA GLN A 66 4.93 5.53 -5.82
C GLN A 66 5.89 5.92 -4.68
N GLU A 67 5.76 7.14 -4.14
CA GLU A 67 6.57 7.61 -3.01
C GLU A 67 6.42 6.71 -1.77
N ILE A 68 5.18 6.31 -1.44
CA ILE A 68 4.91 5.39 -0.30
C ILE A 68 5.61 4.04 -0.52
N LYS A 69 5.44 3.44 -1.71
CA LYS A 69 6.06 2.16 -2.08
C LYS A 69 7.58 2.23 -1.92
N ASP A 70 8.19 3.32 -2.35
CA ASP A 70 9.63 3.54 -2.26
C ASP A 70 10.06 3.68 -0.78
N SER A 71 9.35 4.50 0.01
CA SER A 71 9.63 4.73 1.43
C SER A 71 9.50 3.48 2.32
N VAL A 72 8.67 2.51 1.95
CA VAL A 72 8.52 1.25 2.71
C VAL A 72 9.48 0.14 2.28
N GLY A 73 10.44 0.45 1.41
CA GLY A 73 11.55 -0.44 1.04
C GLY A 73 11.40 -1.18 -0.28
N PHE A 74 10.45 -0.79 -1.14
CA PHE A 74 10.18 -1.45 -2.41
C PHE A 74 10.55 -0.59 -3.63
N ALA A 75 11.46 0.37 -3.47
CA ALA A 75 11.86 1.29 -4.53
C ALA A 75 12.37 0.59 -5.81
N GLY A 76 13.13 -0.50 -5.62
CA GLY A 76 13.67 -1.30 -6.72
C GLY A 76 12.67 -2.26 -7.39
N GLN A 77 11.44 -2.38 -6.89
CA GLN A 77 10.46 -3.37 -7.37
C GLN A 77 9.31 -2.69 -8.11
N ASP A 78 8.65 -3.44 -9.00
CA ASP A 78 7.42 -2.95 -9.61
C ASP A 78 6.24 -3.28 -8.72
N ALA A 79 5.18 -2.49 -8.83
CA ALA A 79 3.92 -2.79 -8.17
C ALA A 79 2.75 -2.55 -9.14
N VAL A 80 1.66 -3.30 -8.93
CA VAL A 80 0.42 -3.16 -9.70
C VAL A 80 -0.75 -2.90 -8.78
N GLU A 81 -1.77 -2.24 -9.31
CA GLU A 81 -3.10 -2.19 -8.71
C GLU A 81 -4.01 -3.10 -9.52
N VAL A 82 -4.68 -4.04 -8.84
CA VAL A 82 -5.58 -5.00 -9.47
C VAL A 82 -6.99 -4.44 -9.48
N TYR A 83 -7.58 -4.36 -10.67
CA TYR A 83 -8.99 -4.04 -10.87
C TYR A 83 -9.72 -5.38 -11.10
N PRO A 84 -10.47 -5.89 -10.10
CA PRO A 84 -11.05 -7.22 -10.16
C PRO A 84 -12.18 -7.30 -11.19
N ALA A 85 -12.57 -8.52 -11.56
CA ALA A 85 -13.78 -8.76 -12.33
C ALA A 85 -14.99 -8.19 -11.59
N ALA A 86 -16.02 -7.76 -12.33
CA ALA A 86 -17.16 -7.04 -11.75
C ALA A 86 -17.84 -7.77 -10.59
N GLN A 87 -17.91 -9.11 -10.66
CA GLN A 87 -18.52 -9.96 -9.62
C GLN A 87 -17.70 -10.00 -8.32
N ASP A 88 -16.40 -9.69 -8.39
CA ASP A 88 -15.45 -9.74 -7.28
C ASP A 88 -15.14 -8.33 -6.74
N VAL A 89 -15.84 -7.30 -7.24
CA VAL A 89 -15.68 -5.92 -6.77
C VAL A 89 -16.27 -5.79 -5.37
N VAL A 90 -15.39 -5.47 -4.42
CA VAL A 90 -15.77 -5.11 -3.04
C VAL A 90 -15.32 -3.68 -2.77
N ASN A 91 -16.28 -2.77 -2.60
CA ASN A 91 -16.02 -1.34 -2.35
C ASN A 91 -16.54 -0.92 -0.98
N VAL A 92 -15.78 -1.24 0.07
CA VAL A 92 -16.20 -1.03 1.47
C VAL A 92 -15.30 -0.06 2.25
N ALA A 93 -14.21 0.43 1.65
CA ALA A 93 -13.27 1.33 2.32
C ALA A 93 -12.47 2.17 1.31
N ASN A 94 -12.14 3.40 1.70
CA ASN A 94 -11.25 4.29 0.95
C ASN A 94 -9.78 3.88 1.14
N MET A 95 -9.40 2.76 0.52
CA MET A 95 -8.06 2.19 0.59
C MET A 95 -7.55 1.83 -0.80
N ARG A 96 -6.23 1.96 -0.99
CA ARG A 96 -5.53 1.50 -2.19
C ARG A 96 -4.69 0.29 -1.86
N HIS A 97 -4.55 -0.60 -2.85
CA HIS A 97 -3.81 -1.83 -2.73
C HIS A 97 -2.75 -1.90 -3.83
N LEU A 98 -1.49 -2.02 -3.42
CA LEU A 98 -0.39 -2.27 -4.34
C LEU A 98 0.12 -3.70 -4.13
N TRP A 99 0.20 -4.48 -5.19
CA TRP A 99 0.88 -5.77 -5.20
C TRP A 99 2.27 -5.58 -5.75
N VAL A 100 3.27 -5.70 -4.89
CA VAL A 100 4.68 -5.63 -5.23
C VAL A 100 5.11 -6.98 -5.80
N MET A 101 5.72 -6.93 -6.98
CA MET A 101 6.07 -8.10 -7.75
C MET A 101 7.51 -8.54 -7.45
N PRO A 102 7.79 -9.85 -7.34
CA PRO A 102 9.13 -10.37 -7.07
C PRO A 102 10.11 -10.10 -8.21
N GLU A 103 9.60 -10.00 -9.44
CA GLU A 103 10.38 -9.75 -10.65
C GLU A 103 9.85 -8.52 -11.39
N LYS A 104 10.67 -7.99 -12.30
CA LYS A 104 10.28 -6.89 -13.17
C LYS A 104 9.19 -7.34 -14.14
N LEU A 105 8.11 -6.56 -14.20
CA LEU A 105 7.01 -6.82 -15.11
C LEU A 105 7.50 -6.64 -16.56
N PRO A 106 7.21 -7.60 -17.46
CA PRO A 106 7.71 -7.60 -18.83
C PRO A 106 7.04 -6.54 -19.72
N PHE A 107 5.88 -6.01 -19.29
CA PHE A 107 5.09 -5.04 -20.03
C PHE A 107 5.21 -3.60 -19.50
N ALA A 108 5.94 -3.39 -18.40
CA ALA A 108 6.11 -2.06 -17.85
C ALA A 108 7.07 -1.24 -18.71
N TRP A 109 6.71 0.02 -18.97
CA TRP A 109 7.58 0.94 -19.68
C TRP A 109 8.87 1.18 -18.90
N ARG A 110 9.99 1.08 -19.60
CA ARG A 110 11.33 1.35 -19.07
C ARG A 110 11.96 2.48 -19.85
N HIS A 111 12.81 3.23 -19.17
CA HIS A 111 13.83 3.98 -19.89
C HIS A 111 14.60 2.99 -20.76
N LYS A 112 14.69 3.27 -22.06
CA LYS A 112 15.65 2.58 -22.89
C LYS A 112 17.04 2.87 -22.30
N PRO A 113 17.94 1.87 -22.27
CA PRO A 113 19.32 2.09 -21.87
C PRO A 113 19.97 3.18 -22.73
#